data_AF-A0A538PM51-F1
#
_entry.id   AF-A0A538PM51-F1
#
_cell.length_a   1.000
_cell.length_b   1.000
_cell.length_c   1.000
_cell.angle_alpha   90.00
_cell.angle_beta   90.00
_cell.angle_gamma   90.00
#
_symmetry.space_group_name_H-M   'P 1'
#
loop_
_entity.id
_entity.type
_entity.pdbx_description
1 polymer ?
#
loop_
_entity_poly.entity_id
_entity_poly.type
_entity_poly.pdbx_seq_one_letter_code
_entity_poly.pdbx_strand_id
1 'polypeptide(L)'
;MAKWLITGGVAILVALVVLLWLEMRPDEPAPVVHRSAAPAPQVAVVAAPVPVPVAPTAPAEAATAPAAEPQVPPGKLDPRSDEFFYKFDEVVPQRLTRNAARCYEGRHGSLHRNQKLSLRFKTRIVNGEVSIHDVTIKESTISDAALETCFLQEVQRSSWKDSQLPDWEQDDEVVLRPERGMKKFWKDNIDYVGAEAPRQ
;
A
#
# COMPACT_ATOMS: atom_id res chain seq x y z
N MET A 1 28.35 -56.33 -4.29
CA MET A 1 28.93 -54.98 -4.08
C MET A 1 27.87 -53.87 -4.10
N ALA A 2 26.66 -54.10 -3.57
CA ALA A 2 25.54 -53.13 -3.63
C ALA A 2 25.09 -52.59 -2.27
N LYS A 3 25.70 -53.04 -1.16
CA LYS A 3 25.31 -52.64 0.22
C LYS A 3 25.99 -51.37 0.72
N TRP A 4 27.00 -50.85 0.02
CA TRP A 4 27.78 -49.67 0.46
C TRP A 4 27.30 -48.33 -0.10
N LEU A 5 26.36 -48.32 -1.05
CA LEU A 5 25.81 -47.08 -1.63
C LEU A 5 24.59 -46.55 -0.84
N ILE A 6 23.97 -47.38 -0.01
CA ILE A 6 22.76 -47.00 0.75
C ILE A 6 23.15 -46.18 2.00
N THR A 7 24.30 -46.44 2.60
CA THR A 7 24.79 -45.74 3.80
C THR A 7 25.24 -44.29 3.52
N GLY A 8 25.74 -44.00 2.31
CA GLY A 8 26.16 -42.64 1.93
C GLY A 8 24.97 -41.68 1.76
N GLY A 9 23.86 -42.16 1.19
CA GLY A 9 22.67 -41.33 0.93
C GLY A 9 21.97 -40.87 2.22
N VAL A 10 21.92 -41.74 3.24
CA VAL A 10 21.27 -41.41 4.52
C VAL A 10 22.06 -40.34 5.29
N ALA A 11 23.39 -40.40 5.26
CA ALA A 11 24.22 -39.39 5.93
C ALA A 11 24.06 -37.98 5.32
N ILE A 12 23.93 -37.90 3.99
CA ILE A 12 23.72 -36.63 3.28
C ILE A 12 22.32 -36.05 3.60
N LEU A 13 21.30 -36.92 3.64
CA LEU A 13 19.93 -36.50 3.99
C LEU A 13 19.85 -35.98 5.43
N VAL A 14 20.50 -36.66 6.39
CA VAL A 14 20.54 -36.23 7.79
C VAL A 14 21.29 -34.90 7.93
N ALA A 15 22.41 -34.72 7.22
CA ALA A 15 23.14 -33.45 7.23
C ALA A 15 22.32 -32.28 6.67
N LEU A 16 21.57 -32.50 5.59
CA LEU A 16 20.67 -31.49 5.01
C LEU A 16 19.52 -31.12 5.96
N VAL A 17 18.92 -32.11 6.64
CA VAL A 17 17.86 -31.85 7.63
C VAL A 17 18.39 -31.06 8.83
N VAL A 18 19.60 -31.37 9.31
CA VAL A 18 20.23 -30.62 10.41
C VAL A 18 20.55 -29.18 9.99
N LEU A 19 21.05 -28.95 8.77
CA LEU A 19 21.31 -27.61 8.23
C LEU A 19 20.02 -26.78 8.10
N LEU A 20 18.95 -27.37 7.56
CA LEU A 20 17.63 -26.73 7.50
C LEU A 20 17.07 -26.41 8.88
N TRP A 21 17.32 -27.26 9.87
CA TRP A 21 16.88 -27.02 11.24
C TRP A 21 17.69 -25.91 11.94
N LEU A 22 18.96 -25.72 11.57
CA LEU A 22 19.80 -24.63 12.06
C LEU A 22 19.36 -23.27 11.50
N GLU A 23 18.97 -23.18 10.23
CA GLU A 23 18.41 -21.93 9.66
C GLU A 23 17.04 -21.57 10.24
N MET A 24 16.26 -22.56 10.69
CA MET A 24 14.97 -22.31 11.36
C MET A 24 15.09 -21.89 12.82
N ARG A 25 16.30 -21.77 13.39
CA ARG A 25 16.44 -21.19 14.72
C ARG A 25 16.23 -19.68 14.61
N PRO A 26 15.17 -19.12 15.24
CA PRO A 26 14.98 -17.68 15.26
C PRO A 26 16.17 -17.05 15.99
N ASP A 27 16.84 -16.10 15.34
CA ASP A 27 17.77 -15.20 16.00
C ASP A 27 17.07 -14.60 17.23
N GLU A 28 17.62 -14.94 18.40
CA GLU A 28 17.18 -14.44 19.68
C GLU A 28 17.29 -12.90 19.63
N PRO A 29 16.19 -12.13 19.71
CA PRO A 29 16.27 -10.69 19.64
C PRO A 29 17.11 -10.21 20.82
N ALA A 30 18.20 -9.51 20.52
CA ALA A 30 19.04 -8.88 21.53
C ALA A 30 18.18 -8.11 22.55
N PRO A 31 18.49 -8.17 23.85
CA PRO A 31 17.72 -7.47 24.86
C PRO A 31 17.73 -5.97 24.55
N VAL A 32 16.57 -5.44 24.16
CA VAL A 32 16.34 -4.01 24.06
C VAL A 32 16.45 -3.45 25.47
N VAL A 33 17.59 -2.84 25.77
CA VAL A 33 17.77 -2.04 26.99
C VAL A 33 16.80 -0.87 26.89
N HIS A 34 15.66 -1.00 27.58
CA HIS A 34 14.79 0.13 27.86
C HIS A 34 15.58 1.13 28.70
N ARG A 35 16.15 2.13 28.04
CA ARG A 35 16.68 3.32 28.70
C ARG A 35 15.45 4.10 29.18
N SER A 36 15.05 3.88 30.44
CA SER A 36 14.11 4.74 31.13
C SER A 36 14.60 6.18 31.01
N ALA A 37 13.86 6.98 30.24
CA ALA A 37 14.02 8.42 30.26
C ALA A 37 13.60 8.89 31.66
N ALA A 38 14.57 9.41 32.41
CA ALA A 38 14.33 10.06 33.69
C ALA A 38 13.35 11.24 33.49
N PRO A 39 12.43 11.49 34.44
CA PRO A 39 11.54 12.63 34.37
C PRO A 39 12.37 13.92 34.44
N ALA A 40 12.18 14.80 33.46
CA ALA A 40 12.81 16.12 33.46
C ALA A 40 12.31 16.94 34.67
N PRO A 41 13.20 17.64 35.40
CA PRO A 41 12.80 18.51 36.49
C PRO A 41 11.99 19.68 35.94
N GLN A 42 10.80 19.88 36.50
CA GLN A 42 10.00 21.09 36.26
C GLN A 42 10.74 22.28 36.87
N VAL A 43 11.38 23.08 36.03
CA VAL A 43 11.95 24.37 36.45
C VAL A 43 10.79 25.34 36.60
N ALA A 44 10.45 25.63 37.86
CA ALA A 44 9.59 26.74 38.22
C ALA A 44 10.30 28.05 37.85
N VAL A 45 9.85 28.70 36.78
CA VAL A 45 10.31 30.04 36.41
C VAL A 45 9.52 31.05 37.23
N VAL A 46 10.20 31.63 38.21
CA VAL A 46 9.72 32.76 39.01
C VAL A 46 9.62 33.98 38.10
N ALA A 47 8.44 34.60 38.07
CA ALA A 47 8.18 35.83 37.35
C ALA A 47 8.94 37.01 37.97
N ALA A 48 9.66 37.77 37.15
CA ALA A 48 10.12 39.12 37.47
C ALA A 48 9.46 40.10 36.49
N PRO A 49 8.91 41.24 36.97
CA PRO A 49 8.28 42.23 36.10
C PRO A 49 9.36 43.13 35.50
N VAL A 50 9.41 43.21 34.17
CA VAL A 50 10.26 44.16 33.43
C VAL A 50 9.35 45.18 32.76
N PRO A 51 9.67 46.49 32.85
CA PRO A 51 8.77 47.59 32.50
C PRO A 51 8.50 47.70 30.99
N VAL A 52 7.29 48.16 30.68
CA VAL A 52 6.75 48.41 29.34
C VAL A 52 7.44 49.59 28.67
N PRO A 53 8.04 49.43 27.47
CA PRO A 53 8.30 50.54 26.57
C PRO A 53 7.12 50.76 25.62
N VAL A 54 6.71 52.03 25.50
CA VAL A 54 5.67 52.52 24.60
C VAL A 54 6.12 52.44 23.14
N ALA A 55 5.18 51.97 22.30
CA ALA A 55 5.08 51.90 20.83
C ALA A 55 6.18 52.50 19.92
N PRO A 56 6.36 51.88 18.74
CA PRO A 56 5.92 52.54 17.53
C PRO A 56 4.96 51.68 16.70
N THR A 57 3.91 52.35 16.21
CA THR A 57 2.90 51.89 15.27
C THR A 57 3.50 51.10 14.11
N ALA A 58 3.20 49.80 14.02
CA ALA A 58 3.56 48.98 12.89
C ALA A 58 2.75 49.41 11.65
N PRO A 59 3.36 49.43 10.45
CA PRO A 59 2.65 49.66 9.20
C PRO A 59 1.58 48.58 8.99
N ALA A 60 0.41 49.02 8.54
CA ALA A 60 -0.74 48.19 8.21
C ALA A 60 -0.31 46.97 7.36
N GLU A 61 -0.58 45.80 7.90
CA GLU A 61 -0.53 44.51 7.22
C GLU A 61 -1.44 44.60 5.98
N ALA A 62 -0.81 44.67 4.81
CA ALA A 62 -1.51 44.61 3.55
C ALA A 62 -2.19 43.23 3.50
N ALA A 63 -3.52 43.23 3.65
CA ALA A 63 -4.36 42.05 3.47
C ALA A 63 -4.02 41.44 2.10
N THR A 64 -3.32 40.32 2.12
CA THR A 64 -3.05 39.51 0.95
C THR A 64 -4.39 39.19 0.32
N ALA A 65 -4.62 39.70 -0.89
CA ALA A 65 -5.82 39.39 -1.65
C ALA A 65 -6.02 37.87 -1.70
N PRO A 66 -7.26 37.35 -1.58
CA PRO A 66 -7.51 35.92 -1.68
C PRO A 66 -6.87 35.39 -2.95
N ALA A 67 -5.97 34.43 -2.83
CA ALA A 67 -5.44 33.71 -3.97
C ALA A 67 -6.64 33.20 -4.78
N ALA A 68 -6.72 33.63 -6.05
CA ALA A 68 -7.80 33.22 -6.94
C ALA A 68 -7.95 31.70 -6.87
N GLU A 69 -9.16 31.24 -6.53
CA GLU A 69 -9.44 29.82 -6.46
C GLU A 69 -9.05 29.15 -7.78
N PRO A 70 -8.40 27.96 -7.74
CA PRO A 70 -8.07 27.23 -8.96
C PRO A 70 -9.35 27.05 -9.79
N GLN A 71 -9.42 27.71 -10.94
CA GLN A 71 -10.57 27.60 -11.81
C GLN A 71 -10.59 26.18 -12.39
N VAL A 72 -11.59 25.39 -12.00
CA VAL A 72 -11.82 24.06 -12.56
C VAL A 72 -12.10 24.23 -14.06
N PRO A 73 -11.36 23.55 -14.95
CA PRO A 73 -11.61 23.64 -16.37
C PRO A 73 -13.06 23.21 -16.69
N PRO A 74 -13.75 23.88 -17.63
CA PRO A 74 -15.12 23.55 -17.96
C PRO A 74 -15.23 22.08 -18.42
N GLY A 75 -16.14 21.32 -17.80
CA GLY A 75 -16.37 19.90 -18.08
C GLY A 75 -15.50 18.91 -17.30
N LYS A 76 -14.63 19.39 -16.40
CA LYS A 76 -13.89 18.56 -15.44
C LYS A 76 -14.61 18.54 -14.09
N LEU A 77 -14.44 17.44 -13.35
CA LEU A 77 -14.85 17.38 -11.95
C LEU A 77 -13.98 18.32 -11.11
N ASP A 78 -14.57 18.94 -10.10
CA ASP A 78 -13.82 19.73 -9.11
C ASP A 78 -13.06 18.76 -8.18
N PRO A 79 -11.72 18.88 -8.05
CA PRO A 79 -10.94 18.07 -7.12
C PRO A 79 -11.42 18.14 -5.66
N ARG A 80 -12.13 19.21 -5.27
CA ARG A 80 -12.69 19.39 -3.93
C ARG A 80 -14.13 18.88 -3.79
N SER A 81 -14.73 18.40 -4.88
CA SER A 81 -16.10 17.88 -4.84
C SER A 81 -16.15 16.47 -4.29
N ASP A 82 -17.20 16.18 -3.53
CA ASP A 82 -17.48 14.82 -3.05
C ASP A 82 -17.59 13.82 -4.22
N GLU A 83 -18.13 14.24 -5.36
CA GLU A 83 -18.27 13.38 -6.55
C GLU A 83 -16.90 12.88 -7.06
N PHE A 84 -15.88 13.76 -7.05
CA PHE A 84 -14.51 13.39 -7.41
C PHE A 84 -13.98 12.30 -6.46
N PHE A 85 -14.10 12.52 -5.14
CA PHE A 85 -13.62 11.55 -4.15
C PHE A 85 -14.34 10.21 -4.26
N TYR A 86 -15.66 10.18 -4.38
CA TYR A 86 -16.40 8.93 -4.52
C TYR A 86 -16.00 8.16 -5.79
N LYS A 87 -15.90 8.82 -6.94
CA LYS A 87 -15.46 8.16 -8.17
C LYS A 87 -14.03 7.65 -8.05
N PHE A 88 -13.13 8.46 -7.50
CA PHE A 88 -11.73 8.14 -7.40
C PHE A 88 -11.47 6.99 -6.40
N ASP A 89 -12.01 7.09 -5.18
CA ASP A 89 -11.85 6.10 -4.11
C ASP A 89 -12.50 4.76 -4.44
N GLU A 90 -13.56 4.74 -5.25
CA GLU A 90 -14.16 3.48 -5.69
C GLU A 90 -13.44 2.86 -6.88
N VAL A 91 -13.03 3.68 -7.85
CA VAL A 91 -12.47 3.19 -9.13
C VAL A 91 -11.02 2.77 -8.98
N VAL A 92 -10.19 3.56 -8.30
CA VAL A 92 -8.74 3.32 -8.20
C VAL A 92 -8.47 1.96 -7.56
N PRO A 93 -8.96 1.63 -6.35
CA PRO A 93 -8.66 0.34 -5.73
C PRO A 93 -9.20 -0.83 -6.55
N GLN A 94 -10.36 -0.67 -7.19
CA GLN A 94 -10.94 -1.73 -8.04
C GLN A 94 -10.09 -2.00 -9.28
N ARG A 95 -9.60 -0.95 -9.96
CA ARG A 95 -8.72 -1.08 -11.13
C ARG A 95 -7.40 -1.74 -10.76
N LEU A 96 -6.75 -1.28 -9.70
CA LEU A 96 -5.48 -1.84 -9.22
C LEU A 96 -5.65 -3.31 -8.79
N THR A 97 -6.70 -3.60 -8.04
CA THR A 97 -7.01 -4.97 -7.60
C THR A 97 -7.29 -5.90 -8.79
N ARG A 98 -7.98 -5.41 -9.83
CA ARG A 98 -8.24 -6.16 -11.05
C ARG A 98 -6.96 -6.46 -11.84
N ASN A 99 -6.08 -5.48 -12.01
CA ASN A 99 -4.82 -5.69 -12.73
C ASN A 99 -3.92 -6.67 -11.97
N ALA A 100 -3.80 -6.48 -10.65
CA ALA A 100 -3.06 -7.37 -9.77
C ALA A 100 -3.63 -8.80 -9.76
N ALA A 101 -4.93 -9.01 -10.02
CA ALA A 101 -5.56 -10.34 -10.01
C ALA A 101 -4.87 -11.34 -10.96
N ARG A 102 -4.27 -10.85 -12.04
CA ARG A 102 -3.53 -11.65 -13.03
C ARG A 102 -2.35 -12.41 -12.42
N CYS A 103 -1.68 -11.82 -11.43
CA CYS A 103 -0.58 -12.45 -10.71
C CYS A 103 -0.98 -13.69 -9.90
N TYR A 104 -2.28 -13.84 -9.63
CA TYR A 104 -2.82 -14.91 -8.80
C TYR A 104 -3.71 -15.90 -9.56
N GLU A 105 -3.79 -15.78 -10.89
CA GLU A 105 -4.54 -16.70 -11.74
C GLU A 105 -3.98 -18.13 -11.65
N GLY A 106 -4.87 -19.12 -11.54
CA GLY A 106 -4.49 -20.54 -11.44
C GLY A 106 -3.88 -20.94 -10.09
N ARG A 107 -3.79 -20.03 -9.12
CA ARG A 107 -3.22 -20.26 -7.78
C ARG A 107 -4.28 -20.22 -6.67
N HIS A 108 -5.55 -20.38 -7.01
CA HIS A 108 -6.67 -20.29 -6.08
C HIS A 108 -6.54 -21.28 -4.92
N GLY A 109 -6.67 -20.79 -3.69
CA GLY A 109 -6.51 -21.59 -2.48
C GLY A 109 -5.07 -21.87 -2.06
N SER A 110 -4.06 -21.39 -2.81
CA SER A 110 -2.65 -21.58 -2.45
C SER A 110 -2.19 -20.67 -1.30
N LEU A 111 -2.87 -19.54 -1.09
CA LEU A 111 -2.64 -18.62 0.02
C LEU A 111 -3.71 -18.75 1.10
N HIS A 112 -3.36 -18.37 2.32
CA HIS A 112 -4.31 -18.31 3.41
C HIS A 112 -5.26 -17.11 3.25
N ARG A 113 -6.54 -17.28 3.60
CA ARG A 113 -7.61 -16.27 3.45
C ARG A 113 -7.38 -14.91 4.11
N ASN A 114 -6.43 -14.84 5.06
CA ASN A 114 -6.07 -13.63 5.80
C ASN A 114 -4.77 -12.99 5.32
N GLN A 115 -4.10 -13.57 4.31
CA GLN A 115 -2.91 -12.96 3.72
C GLN A 115 -3.30 -11.71 2.93
N LYS A 116 -2.47 -10.67 3.06
CA LYS A 116 -2.66 -9.35 2.47
C LYS A 116 -1.31 -8.75 2.10
N LEU A 117 -1.34 -7.88 1.10
CA LEU A 117 -0.24 -6.99 0.72
C LEU A 117 -0.79 -5.56 0.68
N SER A 118 -0.26 -4.69 1.53
CA SER A 118 -0.60 -3.27 1.58
C SER A 118 0.49 -2.47 0.88
N LEU A 119 0.12 -1.72 -0.15
CA LEU A 119 1.02 -0.91 -0.96
C LEU A 119 0.69 0.57 -0.79
N ARG A 120 1.71 1.40 -0.64
CA ARG A 120 1.62 2.87 -0.75
C ARG A 120 2.10 3.30 -2.12
N PHE A 121 1.45 4.27 -2.73
CA PHE A 121 1.80 4.75 -4.06
C PHE A 121 1.34 6.19 -4.24
N LYS A 122 1.81 6.84 -5.29
CA LYS A 122 1.29 8.13 -5.74
C LYS A 122 0.43 7.95 -6.98
N THR A 123 -0.77 8.50 -6.94
CA THR A 123 -1.59 8.63 -8.12
C THR A 123 -1.33 9.98 -8.76
N ARG A 124 -1.05 9.99 -10.05
CA ARG A 124 -0.86 11.21 -10.85
C ARG A 124 -1.82 11.21 -12.03
N ILE A 125 -2.63 12.27 -12.11
CA ILE A 125 -3.59 12.52 -13.18
C ILE A 125 -3.09 13.70 -14.01
N VAL A 126 -2.87 13.49 -15.30
CA VAL A 126 -2.46 14.54 -16.25
C VAL A 126 -3.27 14.40 -17.52
N ASN A 127 -4.01 15.44 -17.91
CA ASN A 127 -4.91 15.45 -19.08
C ASN A 127 -5.91 14.28 -19.09
N GLY A 128 -6.37 13.86 -17.90
CA GLY A 128 -7.24 12.70 -17.73
C GLY A 128 -6.56 11.34 -17.88
N GLU A 129 -5.24 11.28 -18.05
CA GLU A 129 -4.48 10.04 -17.94
C GLU A 129 -4.11 9.82 -16.47
N VAL A 130 -4.61 8.75 -15.86
CA VAL A 130 -4.28 8.33 -14.50
C VAL A 130 -3.14 7.34 -14.56
N SER A 131 -2.11 7.59 -13.76
CA SER A 131 -0.90 6.77 -13.69
C SER A 131 -0.44 6.60 -12.24
N ILE A 132 0.12 5.43 -11.92
CA ILE A 132 0.59 5.08 -10.58
C ILE A 132 2.11 5.12 -10.55
N HIS A 133 2.69 5.78 -9.55
CA HIS A 133 4.14 5.93 -9.38
C HIS A 133 4.55 5.69 -7.91
N ASP A 134 5.85 5.63 -7.65
CA ASP A 134 6.43 5.52 -6.31
C ASP A 134 5.83 4.38 -5.45
N VAL A 135 5.53 3.25 -6.07
CA VAL A 135 4.91 2.11 -5.38
C VAL A 135 5.89 1.48 -4.39
N THR A 136 5.50 1.41 -3.13
CA THR A 136 6.27 0.83 -2.03
C THR A 136 5.43 -0.12 -1.18
N ILE A 137 6.06 -1.14 -0.61
CA ILE A 137 5.39 -2.08 0.30
C ILE A 137 5.29 -1.42 1.67
N LYS A 138 4.06 -1.24 2.18
CA LYS A 138 3.81 -0.81 3.56
C LYS A 138 3.82 -1.99 4.52
N GLU A 139 3.16 -3.07 4.14
CA GLU A 139 3.01 -4.28 4.95
C GLU A 139 2.75 -5.47 4.03
N SER A 140 3.34 -6.62 4.32
CA SER A 140 2.97 -7.87 3.66
C SER A 140 2.88 -9.02 4.66
N THR A 141 1.90 -9.89 4.45
CA THR A 141 1.79 -11.19 5.13
C THR A 141 1.85 -12.36 4.14
N ILE A 142 2.16 -12.07 2.88
CA ILE A 142 2.40 -13.05 1.83
C ILE A 142 3.85 -13.53 1.99
N SER A 143 4.09 -14.84 1.92
CA SER A 143 5.44 -15.41 2.06
C SER A 143 6.12 -15.67 0.71
N ASP A 144 5.37 -15.59 -0.39
CA ASP A 144 5.88 -15.78 -1.75
C ASP A 144 6.37 -14.45 -2.33
N ALA A 145 7.70 -14.25 -2.33
CA ALA A 145 8.35 -13.05 -2.86
C ALA A 145 8.13 -12.83 -4.37
N ALA A 146 7.97 -13.90 -5.16
CA ALA A 146 7.70 -13.77 -6.58
C ALA A 146 6.29 -13.22 -6.82
N LEU A 147 5.33 -13.66 -6.02
CA LEU A 147 3.96 -13.16 -6.05
C LEU A 147 3.87 -11.70 -5.59
N GLU A 148 4.56 -11.33 -4.51
CA GLU A 148 4.65 -9.93 -4.07
C GLU A 148 5.23 -9.02 -5.15
N THR A 149 6.33 -9.46 -5.77
CA THR A 149 6.98 -8.72 -6.86
C THR A 149 6.04 -8.54 -8.05
N CYS A 150 5.29 -9.59 -8.41
CA CYS A 150 4.29 -9.49 -9.47
C CYS A 150 3.22 -8.46 -9.14
N PHE A 151 2.66 -8.48 -7.92
CA PHE A 151 1.65 -7.49 -7.50
C PHE A 151 2.18 -6.07 -7.54
N LEU A 152 3.41 -5.85 -7.05
CA LEU A 152 4.05 -4.53 -7.07
C LEU A 152 4.18 -4.02 -8.52
N GLN A 153 4.66 -4.87 -9.43
CA GLN A 153 4.84 -4.51 -10.84
C GLN A 153 3.51 -4.22 -11.56
N GLU A 154 2.48 -5.02 -11.33
CA GLU A 154 1.16 -4.78 -11.96
C GLU A 154 0.52 -3.48 -11.45
N VAL A 155 0.63 -3.18 -10.16
CA VAL A 155 0.16 -1.90 -9.60
C VAL A 155 0.96 -0.74 -10.17
N GLN A 156 2.29 -0.85 -10.22
CA GLN A 156 3.15 0.20 -10.76
C GLN A 156 2.92 0.48 -12.26
N ARG A 157 2.59 -0.54 -13.05
CA ARG A 157 2.31 -0.39 -14.48
C ARG A 157 0.87 0.02 -14.79
N SER A 158 0.02 0.14 -13.77
CA SER A 158 -1.38 0.47 -13.96
C SER A 158 -1.54 1.92 -14.41
N SER A 159 -2.25 2.07 -15.53
CA SER A 159 -2.68 3.35 -16.07
C SER A 159 -4.04 3.20 -16.75
N TRP A 160 -4.82 4.27 -16.76
CA TRP A 160 -6.08 4.33 -17.49
C TRP A 160 -6.46 5.78 -17.79
N LYS A 161 -7.37 5.96 -18.74
CA LYS A 161 -7.84 7.26 -19.17
C LYS A 161 -9.26 7.54 -18.68
N ASP A 162 -9.46 8.73 -18.13
CA ASP A 162 -10.75 9.31 -17.77
C ASP A 162 -10.73 10.82 -18.07
N SER A 163 -11.45 11.22 -19.12
CA SER A 163 -11.49 12.61 -19.58
C SER A 163 -12.21 13.55 -18.61
N GLN A 164 -12.95 13.03 -17.61
CA GLN A 164 -13.66 13.86 -16.64
C GLN A 164 -12.77 14.28 -15.46
N LEU A 165 -11.65 13.58 -15.24
CA LEU A 165 -10.77 13.86 -14.11
C LEU A 165 -9.89 15.09 -14.37
N PRO A 166 -9.76 16.00 -13.38
CA PRO A 166 -8.84 17.12 -13.42
C PRO A 166 -7.39 16.65 -13.23
N ASP A 167 -6.42 17.53 -13.50
CA ASP A 167 -5.02 17.27 -13.16
C ASP A 167 -4.87 17.28 -11.63
N TRP A 168 -4.31 16.21 -11.08
CA TRP A 168 -4.27 15.97 -9.65
C TRP A 168 -3.10 15.03 -9.29
N GLU A 169 -2.57 15.15 -8.08
CA GLU A 169 -1.54 14.25 -7.55
C GLU A 169 -1.75 14.04 -6.05
N GLN A 170 -1.71 12.78 -5.60
CA GLN A 170 -1.95 12.42 -4.21
C GLN A 170 -1.26 11.08 -3.84
N ASP A 171 -0.85 10.96 -2.57
CA ASP A 171 -0.42 9.70 -1.96
C ASP A 171 -1.64 8.86 -1.54
N ASP A 172 -1.66 7.59 -1.97
CA ASP A 172 -2.75 6.64 -1.76
C ASP A 172 -2.23 5.29 -1.22
N GLU A 173 -3.18 4.45 -0.78
CA GLU A 173 -2.90 3.10 -0.31
C GLU A 173 -3.91 2.09 -0.87
N VAL A 174 -3.41 0.91 -1.24
CA VAL A 174 -4.25 -0.22 -1.66
C VAL A 174 -3.88 -1.46 -0.86
N VAL A 175 -4.90 -2.17 -0.39
CA VAL A 175 -4.74 -3.45 0.31
C VAL A 175 -5.21 -4.58 -0.59
N LEU A 176 -4.26 -5.32 -1.16
CA LEU A 176 -4.51 -6.49 -1.97
C LEU A 176 -4.74 -7.69 -1.07
N ARG A 177 -5.86 -8.39 -1.29
CA ARG A 177 -6.24 -9.61 -0.56
C ARG A 177 -6.56 -10.71 -1.57
N PRO A 178 -5.59 -11.58 -1.92
CA PRO A 178 -5.75 -12.57 -2.99
C PRO A 178 -7.01 -13.42 -2.85
N GLU A 179 -7.24 -14.01 -1.68
CA GLU A 179 -8.37 -14.92 -1.45
C GLU A 179 -9.72 -14.23 -1.20
N ARG A 180 -9.73 -13.00 -0.67
CA ARG A 180 -10.98 -12.30 -0.28
C ARG A 180 -11.38 -11.18 -1.23
N GLY A 181 -10.43 -10.31 -1.57
CA GLY A 181 -10.69 -9.09 -2.34
C GLY A 181 -10.61 -9.29 -3.85
N MET A 182 -9.81 -10.26 -4.30
CA MET A 182 -9.50 -10.44 -5.73
C MET A 182 -10.36 -11.48 -6.42
N LYS A 183 -11.09 -12.31 -5.66
CA LYS A 183 -11.93 -13.40 -6.20
C LYS A 183 -12.84 -12.94 -7.33
N LYS A 184 -13.53 -11.81 -7.18
CA LYS A 184 -14.45 -11.24 -8.20
C LYS A 184 -13.77 -10.84 -9.52
N PHE A 185 -12.45 -10.77 -9.55
CA PHE A 185 -11.67 -10.39 -10.73
C PHE A 185 -10.90 -11.57 -11.34
N TRP A 186 -11.05 -12.78 -10.79
CA TRP A 186 -10.44 -13.97 -11.39
C TRP A 186 -11.12 -14.30 -12.71
N LYS A 187 -10.32 -14.75 -13.67
CA LYS A 187 -10.79 -15.18 -14.98
C LYS A 187 -11.97 -16.16 -14.88
N ASP A 188 -11.88 -17.15 -14.00
CA ASP A 188 -12.95 -18.14 -13.78
C ASP A 188 -14.29 -17.53 -13.35
N ASN A 189 -14.29 -16.40 -12.64
CA ASN A 189 -15.52 -15.71 -12.23
C ASN A 189 -16.00 -14.68 -13.27
N ILE A 190 -15.09 -14.11 -14.05
CA ILE A 190 -15.41 -13.20 -15.15
C ILE A 190 -16.02 -13.98 -16.32
N ASP A 191 -15.44 -15.13 -16.64
CA ASP A 191 -15.84 -16.00 -17.75
C ASP A 191 -17.00 -16.94 -17.37
N TYR A 192 -17.45 -16.93 -16.10
CA TYR A 192 -18.63 -17.68 -15.66
C TYR A 192 -19.90 -17.05 -16.27
N VAL A 193 -20.17 -17.40 -17.52
CA VAL A 193 -21.50 -17.29 -18.11
C VAL A 193 -22.33 -18.36 -17.42
N GLY A 194 -23.11 -17.96 -16.40
CA GLY A 194 -23.91 -18.88 -15.61
C GLY A 194 -24.62 -19.88 -16.52
N ALA A 195 -24.44 -21.18 -16.25
CA ALA A 195 -25.19 -22.22 -16.92
C ALA A 195 -26.65 -21.76 -17.01
N GLU A 196 -27.21 -21.67 -18.23
CA GLU A 196 -28.60 -21.29 -18.45
C GLU A 196 -29.43 -22.04 -17.41
N ALA A 197 -30.11 -21.28 -16.53
CA ALA A 197 -31.02 -21.88 -15.57
C ALA A 197 -31.95 -22.80 -16.37
N PRO A 198 -32.14 -24.07 -15.96
CA PRO A 198 -33.03 -24.97 -16.69
C PRO A 198 -34.37 -24.27 -16.80
N ARG A 199 -34.79 -23.99 -18.04
CA ARG A 199 -36.11 -23.43 -18.32
C ARG A 199 -37.12 -24.44 -17.80
N GLN A 200 -37.81 -24.10 -16.72
CA GLN A 200 -38.94 -24.87 -16.21
C GLN A 200 -40.15 -24.68 -17.12
#